data_AF-A0A7L1ZDT1-F1
#
_entry.id   AF-A0A7L1ZDT1-F1
#
_cell.length_a   1.000
_cell.length_b   1.000
_cell.length_c   1.000
_cell.angle_alpha   90.00
_cell.angle_beta   90.00
_cell.angle_gamma   90.00
#
_symmetry.space_group_name_H-M   'P 1'
#
loop_
_entity.id
_entity.type
_entity.pdbx_description
1 polymer ?
#
loop_
_entity_poly.entity_id
_entity_poly.type
_entity_poly.pdbx_seq_one_letter_code
_entity_poly.pdbx_strand_id
1 'polypeptide(L)'
;LRSPRNPEQKIIKRVIALEGDIVKTIGYKKKYVKVPHGHIWVEGDHHGHSFDSNAFGPVSLGLLHARATHILWPPHRWQKLQPVLPPERKPLHREQE
;
A
#
# COMPACT_ATOMS: atom_id res chain seq x y z
N LEU A 1 -0.65 -5.09 8.93
CA LEU A 1 0.60 -4.41 9.31
C LEU A 1 0.36 -3.61 10.58
N ARG A 2 1.37 -3.46 11.44
CA ARG A 2 1.26 -2.64 12.66
C ARG A 2 1.26 -1.17 12.25
N SER A 3 0.31 -0.38 12.77
CA SER A 3 0.20 1.03 12.38
C SER A 3 1.47 1.80 12.77
N PRO A 4 2.09 2.55 11.84
CA PRO A 4 3.26 3.38 12.15
C PRO A 4 2.97 4.50 13.15
N ARG A 5 1.70 4.88 13.33
CA ARG A 5 1.29 5.95 14.25
C ARG A 5 0.77 5.45 15.60
N ASN A 6 0.24 4.23 15.65
CA ASN A 6 -0.26 3.63 16.89
C ASN A 6 0.15 2.15 16.94
N PRO A 7 1.16 1.79 17.76
CA PRO A 7 1.61 0.41 17.88
C PRO A 7 0.53 -0.57 18.33
N GLU A 8 -0.51 -0.14 19.06
CA GLU A 8 -1.58 -1.04 19.51
C GLU A 8 -2.60 -1.37 18.40
N GLN A 9 -2.53 -0.65 17.28
CA GLN A 9 -3.46 -0.81 16.15
C GLN A 9 -2.85 -1.64 15.03
N LYS A 10 -3.57 -2.67 14.60
CA LYS A 10 -3.32 -3.37 13.33
C LYS A 10 -4.18 -2.78 12.22
N ILE A 11 -3.58 -2.53 11.06
CA ILE A 11 -4.27 -2.04 9.87
C ILE A 11 -4.05 -2.98 8.69
N ILE A 12 -5.05 -3.03 7.80
CA ILE A 12 -4.99 -3.76 6.53
C ILE A 12 -5.07 -2.72 5.42
N LYS A 13 -4.10 -2.75 4.53
CA LYS A 13 -3.94 -1.85 3.38
C LYS A 13 -3.40 -2.65 2.19
N ARG A 14 -3.59 -2.13 0.98
CA ARG A 14 -3.03 -2.70 -0.24
C ARG A 14 -1.63 -2.17 -0.45
N VAL A 15 -0.70 -3.05 -0.82
CA VAL A 15 0.64 -2.63 -1.29
C VAL A 15 0.51 -2.11 -2.70
N ILE A 16 0.94 -0.88 -2.93
CA ILE A 16 0.87 -0.20 -4.24
C ILE A 16 2.24 -0.16 -4.92
N ALA A 17 3.31 0.01 -4.14
CA ALA A 17 4.66 0.11 -4.65
C ALA A 17 5.66 -0.51 -3.68
N LEU A 18 6.73 -1.10 -4.21
CA LEU A 18 7.84 -1.69 -3.46
C LEU A 18 9.04 -0.74 -3.49
N GLU A 19 10.11 -1.12 -2.79
CA GLU A 19 11.39 -0.44 -2.85
C GLU A 19 11.80 -0.09 -4.30
N GLY A 20 12.32 1.13 -4.49
CA GLY A 20 12.83 1.58 -5.78
C GLY A 20 11.77 2.14 -6.73
N ASP A 21 10.51 1.70 -6.60
CA ASP A 21 9.38 2.20 -7.38
C ASP A 21 9.14 3.70 -7.14
N ILE A 22 8.62 4.38 -8.16
CA ILE A 22 8.16 5.77 -8.05
C ILE A 22 6.63 5.78 -8.08
N VAL A 23 6.01 6.32 -7.02
CA VAL A 23 4.56 6.45 -6.93
C VAL A 23 4.14 7.90 -7.06
N LYS A 24 3.06 8.14 -7.82
CA LYS A 24 2.33 9.42 -7.80
C LYS A 24 1.46 9.46 -6.54
N THR A 25 1.67 10.45 -5.68
CA THR A 25 0.95 10.57 -4.41
C THR A 25 -0.39 11.29 -4.57
N ILE A 26 -1.26 11.11 -3.59
CA ILE A 26 -2.58 11.73 -3.47
C ILE A 26 -2.54 12.66 -2.26
N GLY A 27 -1.95 13.84 -2.42
CA GLY A 27 -1.90 14.86 -1.36
C GLY A 27 -0.76 14.69 -0.33
N TYR A 28 0.22 13.82 -0.59
CA TYR A 28 1.43 13.76 0.23
C TYR A 28 2.41 14.90 -0.11
N LYS A 29 3.36 15.17 0.80
CA LYS A 29 4.36 16.26 0.74
C LYS A 29 4.96 16.52 -0.66
N LYS A 30 5.20 15.46 -1.44
CA LYS A 30 5.72 15.53 -2.80
C LYS A 30 4.78 14.81 -3.75
N LYS A 31 4.56 15.35 -4.95
CA LYS A 31 3.75 14.75 -6.02
C LYS A 31 4.23 13.35 -6.42
N TYR A 32 5.54 13.13 -6.38
CA TYR A 32 6.16 11.84 -6.64
C TYR A 32 7.08 11.45 -5.48
N VAL A 33 7.07 10.17 -5.13
CA VAL A 33 7.94 9.59 -4.10
C VAL A 33 8.59 8.34 -4.67
N LYS A 34 9.92 8.28 -4.63
CA LYS A 34 10.66 7.02 -4.78
C LYS A 34 10.60 6.28 -3.45
N VAL A 35 10.14 5.04 -3.45
CA VAL A 35 10.04 4.23 -2.24
C VAL A 35 11.45 3.89 -1.75
N PRO A 36 11.82 4.22 -0.50
CA PRO A 36 13.15 3.93 0.04
C PRO A 36 13.44 2.44 0.19
N HIS A 37 14.72 2.11 0.37
CA HIS A 37 15.14 0.75 0.69
C HIS A 37 14.46 0.22 1.96
N GLY A 38 14.00 -1.03 1.92
CA GLY A 38 13.30 -1.70 3.03
C GLY A 38 11.91 -1.12 3.34
N HIS A 39 11.32 -0.34 2.43
CA HIS A 39 10.01 0.26 2.61
C HIS A 39 9.02 -0.14 1.51
N ILE A 40 7.74 0.05 1.80
CA ILE A 40 6.61 -0.14 0.89
C ILE A 40 5.71 1.09 0.91
N TRP A 41 4.99 1.32 -0.19
CA TRP A 41 3.90 2.29 -0.23
C TRP A 41 2.56 1.57 -0.16
N VAL A 42 1.71 1.93 0.79
CA VAL A 42 0.43 1.27 1.04
C VAL A 42 -0.74 2.24 0.99
N GLU A 43 -1.85 1.80 0.42
CA GLU A 43 -3.07 2.61 0.28
C GLU A 43 -4.32 1.81 0.64
N GLY A 44 -5.36 2.51 1.10
CA GLY A 44 -6.68 1.90 1.26
C GLY A 44 -7.45 1.93 -0.05
N ASP A 45 -8.35 0.95 -0.23
CA ASP A 45 -9.20 0.89 -1.44
C ASP A 45 -10.22 2.07 -1.50
N HIS A 46 -10.49 2.73 -0.36
CA HIS A 46 -11.30 3.94 -0.27
C HIS A 46 -10.40 5.19 -0.24
N HIS A 47 -10.02 5.65 -1.43
CA HIS A 47 -9.13 6.79 -1.63
C HIS A 47 -9.67 8.07 -0.93
N GLY A 48 -8.80 8.84 -0.27
CA GLY A 48 -9.15 10.13 0.35
C GLY A 48 -9.75 10.06 1.77
N HIS A 49 -10.35 8.93 2.16
CA HIS A 49 -10.86 8.71 3.53
C HIS A 49 -10.02 7.72 4.34
N SER A 50 -9.04 7.12 3.69
CA SER A 50 -8.14 6.13 4.24
C SER A 50 -6.91 6.79 4.84
N PHE A 51 -6.62 6.49 6.10
CA PHE A 51 -5.33 6.81 6.70
C PHE A 51 -4.26 5.83 6.22
N ASP A 52 -3.40 6.27 5.28
CA ASP A 52 -2.42 5.43 4.58
C ASP A 52 -1.12 6.17 4.24
N SER A 53 -0.31 5.65 3.31
CA SER A 53 0.97 6.26 2.95
C SER A 53 0.83 7.69 2.41
N ASN A 54 -0.32 8.10 1.90
CA ASN A 54 -0.54 9.51 1.55
C ASN A 54 -0.60 10.43 2.78
N ALA A 55 -0.84 9.89 3.97
CA ALA A 55 -0.86 10.63 5.23
C ALA A 55 0.44 10.49 6.04
N PHE A 56 1.07 9.30 6.05
CA PHE A 56 2.27 9.04 6.86
C PHE A 56 3.55 8.72 6.07
N GLY A 57 3.47 8.54 4.76
CA GLY A 57 4.59 8.23 3.88
C GLY A 57 4.88 6.72 3.73
N PRO A 58 6.07 6.35 3.23
CA PRO A 58 6.49 4.97 3.10
C PRO A 58 6.49 4.24 4.45
N VAL A 59 6.17 2.96 4.44
CA VAL A 59 6.09 2.10 5.64
C VAL A 59 7.25 1.10 5.61
N SER A 60 7.95 0.96 6.74
CA SER A 60 8.98 -0.07 6.88
C SER A 60 8.39 -1.47 6.68
N LEU A 61 9.06 -2.31 5.89
CA LEU A 61 8.66 -3.70 5.66
C LEU A 61 8.61 -4.50 6.97
N GLY A 62 9.40 -4.13 7.99
CA GLY A 62 9.38 -4.76 9.32
C GLY A 62 8.05 -4.62 10.08
N LEU A 63 7.17 -3.69 9.67
CA LEU A 63 5.83 -3.55 10.25
C LEU A 63 4.80 -4.50 9.60
N LEU A 64 5.16 -5.14 8.48
CA LEU A 64 4.33 -6.13 7.81
C LEU A 64 4.40 -7.47 8.55
N HIS A 65 3.24 -7.99 8.98
CA HIS A 65 3.15 -9.24 9.73
C HIS A 65 2.17 -10.26 9.14
N ALA A 66 1.43 -9.89 8.07
CA ALA A 66 0.43 -10.76 7.46
C ALA A 66 0.07 -10.29 6.04
N ARG A 67 -0.41 -11.22 5.21
CA ARG A 67 -0.96 -10.98 3.87
C ARG A 67 -2.37 -11.58 3.78
N ALA A 68 -3.33 -10.79 3.30
CA ALA A 68 -4.67 -11.30 3.01
C ALA A 68 -4.64 -12.18 1.75
N THR A 69 -5.24 -13.37 1.81
CA THR A 69 -5.18 -14.38 0.73
C THR A 69 -6.53 -14.78 0.18
N HIS A 70 -7.61 -14.71 0.96
CA HIS A 70 -8.94 -15.14 0.56
C HIS A 70 -10.02 -14.21 1.12
N ILE A 71 -11.12 -14.09 0.39
CA ILE A 71 -12.37 -13.52 0.88
C ILE A 71 -13.24 -14.69 1.35
N LEU A 72 -13.66 -14.67 2.62
CA LEU A 72 -14.49 -15.70 3.23
C LEU A 72 -15.93 -15.24 3.49
N TRP A 73 -16.26 -13.97 3.27
CA TRP A 73 -17.61 -13.47 3.45
C TRP A 73 -17.87 -12.25 2.57
N PRO A 74 -19.10 -12.07 2.06
CA PRO A 74 -20.21 -13.04 2.05
C PRO A 74 -19.90 -14.30 1.22
N PRO A 75 -20.62 -15.44 1.39
CA PRO A 75 -20.26 -16.71 0.75
C PRO A 75 -20.20 -16.66 -0.78
N HIS A 76 -21.06 -15.85 -1.40
CA HIS A 76 -21.04 -15.63 -2.85
C HIS A 76 -19.79 -14.89 -3.36
N ARG A 77 -18.96 -14.34 -2.46
CA ARG A 77 -17.67 -13.71 -2.78
C ARG A 77 -16.49 -14.59 -2.40
N TRP A 78 -16.70 -15.86 -2.07
CA TRP A 78 -15.60 -16.79 -1.78
C TRP A 78 -14.63 -16.87 -2.95
N GLN A 79 -13.44 -16.31 -2.75
CA GLN A 79 -12.41 -16.31 -3.77
C GLN A 79 -11.03 -16.11 -3.17
N LYS A 80 -10.03 -16.60 -3.90
CA LYS A 80 -8.63 -16.24 -3.66
C LYS A 80 -8.39 -14.80 -4.13
N LEU A 81 -7.75 -14.00 -3.28
CA LEU A 81 -7.33 -12.65 -3.64
C LEU A 81 -6.15 -12.72 -4.59
N GLN A 82 -6.28 -12.06 -5.74
CA GLN A 82 -5.19 -11.88 -6.67
C GLN A 82 -4.41 -10.59 -6.34
N PRO A 83 -3.07 -10.62 -6.41
CA PRO A 83 -2.24 -9.44 -6.15
C PRO A 83 -2.25 -8.49 -7.35
N VAL A 84 -3.40 -7.89 -7.61
CA VAL A 84 -3.60 -6.95 -8.72
C VAL A 84 -3.58 -5.52 -8.20
N LEU A 85 -2.84 -4.66 -8.91
CA LEU A 85 -2.83 -3.23 -8.67
C LEU A 85 -4.03 -2.56 -9.36
N PRO A 86 -4.66 -1.55 -8.73
CA PRO A 86 -5.62 -0.70 -9.43
C PRO A 86 -4.96 -0.07 -10.67
N PRO A 87 -5.64 -0.03 -11.84
CA PRO A 87 -5.06 0.49 -13.08
C PRO A 87 -4.48 1.91 -12.93
N GLU A 88 -5.12 2.77 -12.15
CA GLU A 88 -4.70 4.17 -11.95
C GLU A 88 -3.54 4.33 -10.96
N ARG A 89 -3.14 3.25 -10.28
CA ARG A 89 -2.16 3.25 -9.19
C ARG A 89 -0.88 2.49 -9.50
N LYS A 90 -0.66 2.09 -10.76
CA LYS A 90 0.60 1.44 -11.15
C LYS A 90 1.79 2.37 -10.86
N PRO A 91 2.87 1.85 -10.26
CA PRO A 91 4.13 2.57 -10.15
C PRO A 91 4.57 3.11 -11.49
N LEU A 92 5.12 4.33 -11.46
CA LEU A 92 5.88 4.88 -12.57
C LEU A 92 7.24 4.18 -12.52
N HIS A 93 7.39 3.09 -13.28
CA HIS A 93 8.73 2.60 -13.56
C HIS A 93 9.42 3.66 -14.40
N ARG A 94 10.60 4.11 -13.95
CA ARG A 94 11.55 4.66 -14.92
C ARG A 94 11.93 3.47 -15.79
N GLU A 95 11.62 3.53 -17.08
CA GLU A 95 12.60 2.98 -18.01
C GLU A 95 13.92 3.72 -17.75
N GLN A 96 15.04 3.00 -17.83
CA GLN A 96 16.44 3.42 -17.68
C GLN A 96 16.99 3.20 -16.25
N GLU A 97 18.06 2.43 -16.08
CA GLU A 97 19.26 2.28 -16.93
C GLU A 97 19.45 0.90 -17.58
#